data_AF-A0A0F9FTN8-F1
#
_entry.id   AF-A0A0F9FTN8-F1
#
_cell.length_a   1.000
_cell.length_b   1.000
_cell.length_c   1.000
_cell.angle_alpha   90.00
_cell.angle_beta   90.00
_cell.angle_gamma   90.00
#
_symmetry.space_group_name_H-M   'P 1'
#
loop_
_entity.id
_entity.type
_entity.pdbx_description
1 polymer ?
#
loop_
_entity_poly.entity_id
_entity_poly.type
_entity_poly.pdbx_seq_one_letter_code
_entity_poly.pdbx_strand_id
1 'polypeptide(L)' 'MPEHKNRFSALEEKIKEAGLDAFLISTKDSIFYFTGFRYEPFERPFFIIVRPGAEPVFLTPRIEAENMATIAVPHEIVEY' A
#
# COMPACT_ATOMS: atom_id res chain seq x y z
N MET A 1 -11.92 -4.51 6.25
CA MET A 1 -11.89 -5.88 6.83
C MET A 1 -10.64 -6.03 7.70
N PRO A 2 -10.70 -6.70 8.87
CA PRO A 2 -9.55 -6.95 9.74
C PRO A 2 -8.36 -7.59 9.01
N GLU A 3 -8.65 -8.36 7.97
CA GLU A 3 -7.66 -9.13 7.23
C GLU A 3 -6.58 -8.28 6.54
N HIS A 4 -6.96 -7.18 5.88
CA HIS A 4 -5.99 -6.29 5.22
C HIS A 4 -5.03 -5.65 6.22
N LYS A 5 -5.55 -5.21 7.37
CA LYS A 5 -4.73 -4.68 8.48
C LYS A 5 -3.74 -5.74 8.97
N ASN A 6 -4.20 -6.98 9.18
CA ASN A 6 -3.33 -8.08 9.60
C ASN A 6 -2.23 -8.38 8.58
N ARG A 7 -2.54 -8.31 7.27
CA ARG A 7 -1.54 -8.47 6.20
C ARG A 7 -0.47 -7.39 6.26
N PHE A 8 -0.86 -6.12 6.41
CA PHE A 8 0.10 -5.02 6.56
C PHE A 8 0.97 -5.16 7.82
N SER A 9 0.39 -5.52 8.96
CA SER A 9 1.17 -5.76 10.19
C SER A 9 2.15 -6.92 10.02
N ALA A 10 1.74 -8.02 9.38
CA ALA A 10 2.64 -9.14 9.10
C ALA A 10 3.77 -8.77 8.13
N LEU A 11 3.49 -7.91 7.14
CA LEU A 11 4.52 -7.39 6.24
C LEU A 11 5.51 -6.48 7.01
N GLU A 12 5.01 -5.58 7.85
CA GLU A 12 5.85 -4.69 8.66
C GLU A 12 6.84 -5.47 9.55
N GLU A 13 6.38 -6.52 10.21
CA GLU A 13 7.27 -7.38 11.02
C GLU A 13 8.35 -8.05 10.16
N LYS A 14 8.02 -8.52 8.96
CA LYS A 14 9.02 -9.09 8.04
C LYS A 14 10.05 -8.06 7.58
N ILE A 15 9.62 -6.80 7.38
CA ILE A 15 10.52 -5.69 7.01
C ILE A 15 11.50 -5.43 8.16
N LYS A 16 11.02 -5.41 9.42
CA LYS A 16 11.85 -5.26 10.62
C LYS A 16 12.85 -6.41 10.78
N GLU A 17 12.37 -7.65 10.68
CA GLU A 17 13.21 -8.86 10.79
C GLU A 17 14.31 -8.90 9.72
N ALA A 18 14.01 -8.42 8.51
CA ALA A 18 14.97 -8.34 7.41
C ALA A 18 15.95 -7.15 7.52
N GLY A 19 15.77 -6.24 8.50
CA GLY A 19 16.60 -5.05 8.66
C GLY A 19 16.46 -4.05 7.50
N LEU A 20 15.28 -3.97 6.88
CA LEU A 20 15.00 -3.09 5.75
C LEU A 20 14.37 -1.76 6.22
N ASP A 21 14.74 -0.66 5.58
CA ASP A 21 14.15 0.66 5.88
C ASP A 21 12.71 0.80 5.32
N ALA A 22 12.45 0.17 4.17
CA ALA A 22 11.16 0.22 3.50
C ALA A 22 10.96 -0.98 2.57
N PHE A 23 9.70 -1.24 2.24
CA PHE A 23 9.30 -2.19 1.20
C PHE A 23 8.36 -1.50 0.20
N LEU A 24 8.62 -1.71 -1.08
CA LEU A 24 7.83 -1.17 -2.18
C LEU A 24 6.92 -2.27 -2.75
N ILE A 25 5.61 -2.07 -2.63
CA ILE A 25 4.61 -2.91 -3.29
C ILE A 25 4.27 -2.26 -4.63
N SER A 26 4.58 -2.94 -5.73
CA SER A 26 4.46 -2.38 -7.09
C SER A 26 3.70 -3.24 -8.08
N THR A 27 3.33 -4.47 -7.71
CA THR A 27 2.56 -5.37 -8.58
C THR A 27 1.07 -5.22 -8.32
N LYS A 28 0.27 -5.30 -9.39
CA LYS A 28 -1.21 -5.30 -9.28
C LYS A 28 -1.73 -6.32 -8.28
N ASP A 29 -1.20 -7.54 -8.34
CA ASP A 29 -1.65 -8.64 -7.49
C ASP A 29 -1.36 -8.38 -6.01
N SER A 30 -0.20 -7.80 -5.71
CA SER A 30 0.14 -7.46 -4.33
C SER A 30 -0.67 -6.26 -3.84
N ILE A 31 -0.88 -5.23 -4.67
CA ILE A 31 -1.77 -4.11 -4.33
C ILE A 31 -3.17 -4.63 -4.01
N PHE A 32 -3.73 -5.50 -4.88
CA PHE A 32 -5.02 -6.13 -4.66
C PHE A 32 -5.04 -6.99 -3.39
N TYR A 33 -3.98 -7.77 -3.15
CA TYR A 33 -3.87 -8.57 -1.92
C TYR A 33 -3.88 -7.70 -0.67
N PHE A 34 -3.13 -6.60 -0.64
CA PHE A 34 -3.03 -5.77 0.55
C PHE A 34 -4.24 -4.86 0.77
N THR A 35 -4.92 -4.43 -0.29
CA THR A 35 -5.96 -3.38 -0.21
C THR A 35 -7.35 -3.83 -0.64
N GLY A 36 -7.46 -4.90 -1.43
CA GLY A 36 -8.69 -5.27 -2.15
C GLY A 36 -8.99 -4.37 -3.36
N PHE A 37 -8.18 -3.33 -3.60
CA PHE A 37 -8.36 -2.42 -4.72
C PHE A 37 -7.92 -3.06 -6.03
N ARG A 38 -8.80 -2.99 -7.03
CA ARG A 38 -8.47 -3.40 -8.41
C ARG A 38 -8.17 -2.16 -9.21
N TYR A 39 -7.02 -2.18 -9.87
CA TYR A 39 -6.50 -1.09 -10.66
C TYR A 39 -5.90 -1.63 -11.94
N GLU A 40 -6.00 -0.85 -13.02
CA GLU A 40 -5.31 -1.11 -14.28
C GLU A 40 -4.31 0.02 -14.51
N PRO A 41 -3.04 -0.15 -14.06
CA PRO A 41 -1.96 0.71 -14.47
C PRO A 41 -1.69 0.45 -15.95
N PHE A 42 -1.86 1.49 -16.75
CA PHE A 42 -1.14 1.58 -18.01
C PHE A 42 0.34 1.91 -17.66
N GLU A 43 0.86 3.04 -18.12
CA GLU A 43 2.21 3.51 -17.79
C GLU A 43 2.35 4.23 -16.44
N ARG A 44 1.27 4.44 -15.70
CA ARG A 44 1.25 5.30 -14.50
C ARG A 44 1.77 4.58 -13.24
N PRO A 45 2.76 5.14 -12.52
CA PRO A 45 3.20 4.60 -11.24
C PRO A 45 2.06 4.50 -10.22
N PHE A 46 1.90 3.32 -9.64
CA PHE A 46 1.03 3.10 -8.49
C PHE A 46 1.78 2.21 -7.51
N PHE A 47 2.14 2.76 -6.35
CA PHE A 47 2.94 2.06 -5.36
C PHE A 47 2.36 2.20 -3.96
N ILE A 48 2.64 1.19 -3.14
CA ILE A 48 2.46 1.27 -1.69
C ILE A 48 3.83 1.15 -1.05
N ILE A 49 4.22 2.16 -0.28
CA ILE A 49 5.46 2.18 0.49
C ILE A 49 5.11 1.79 1.92
N VAL A 50 5.74 0.73 2.44
CA VAL A 50 5.58 0.28 3.82
C VAL A 50 6.89 0.49 4.55
N ARG A 51 6.85 1.20 5.69
CA ARG A 51 8.00 1.46 6.55
C ARG A 51 7.70 0.98 7.97
N PRO A 52 8.67 0.40 8.69
CA PRO A 52 8.49 0.04 10.08
C PRO A 52 8.07 1.24 10.94
N GLY A 53 7.01 1.09 11.73
CA GLY A 53 6.53 2.10 12.67
C GLY A 53 5.81 3.31 12.04
N ALA A 54 5.46 3.27 10.75
CA ALA A 54 4.73 4.33 10.06
C ALA A 54 3.52 3.78 9.29
N GLU A 55 2.54 4.64 9.01
CA GLU A 55 1.44 4.27 8.13
C GLU A 55 1.95 4.02 6.70
N PRO A 56 1.36 3.06 5.96
CA PRO A 56 1.65 2.87 4.55
C PRO A 56 1.37 4.15 3.75
N VAL A 57 2.20 4.43 2.76
CA VAL A 57 2.00 5.56 1.84
C VAL A 57 1.54 5.02 0.49
N PHE A 58 0.39 5.50 0.01
CA PHE A 58 -0.13 5.17 -1.31
C PHE A 58 0.27 6.28 -2.29
N LEU A 59 1.21 5.97 -3.17
CA LEU A 59 1.57 6.81 -4.31
C LEU A 59 0.65 6.44 -5.48
N THR A 60 -0.23 7.36 -5.85
CA THR A 60 -1.31 7.11 -6.81
C THR A 60 -1.50 8.29 -7.74
N PRO A 61 -1.94 8.10 -8.99
CA PRO A 61 -2.45 9.21 -9.78
C PRO A 61 -3.67 9.83 -9.08
N ARG A 62 -3.89 11.13 -9.28
CA ARG A 62 -4.99 11.88 -8.68
C ARG A 62 -6.38 11.27 -8.91
N ILE A 63 -6.61 10.63 -10.06
CA ILE A 63 -7.91 10.04 -10.40
C ILE A 63 -8.26 8.84 -9.51
N GLU A 64 -7.27 8.10 -9.01
CA GLU A 64 -7.50 6.99 -8.08
C GLU A 64 -7.46 7.40 -6.60
N ALA A 65 -6.98 8.61 -6.26
CA ALA A 65 -6.77 9.06 -4.88
C ALA A 65 -8.04 9.02 -4.02
N GLU A 66 -9.18 9.48 -4.55
CA GLU A 66 -10.47 9.44 -3.82
C GLU A 66 -10.90 8.01 -3.50
N ASN A 67 -10.70 7.08 -4.42
CA ASN A 67 -11.01 5.66 -4.20
C ASN A 67 -10.07 5.07 -3.13
N MET A 68 -8.79 5.43 -3.19
CA MET A 68 -7.81 4.98 -2.21
C MET A 68 -8.11 5.48 -0.80
N ALA A 69 -8.63 6.69 -0.65
CA ALA A 69 -9.05 7.24 0.64
C ALA A 69 -10.15 6.41 1.34
N THR A 70 -10.87 5.57 0.60
CA THR A 70 -11.89 4.67 1.17
C THR A 70 -11.34 3.37 1.74
N ILE A 71 -10.04 3.08 1.54
CA ILE A 71 -9.40 1.88 2.05
C ILE A 71 -9.35 1.91 3.58
N ALA A 72 -9.85 0.85 4.21
CA ALA A 72 -10.03 0.77 5.66
C ALA A 72 -8.73 0.71 6.48
N VAL A 73 -7.59 0.44 5.86
CA VAL A 73 -6.28 0.44 6.52
C VAL A 73 -5.85 1.91 6.65
N PRO A 74 -5.45 2.43 7.83
CA PRO A 74 -4.91 3.78 7.95
C PRO A 74 -3.69 3.95 7.04
N HIS A 75 -3.66 5.03 6.27
CA HIS A 75 -2.64 5.26 5.25
C HIS A 75 -2.54 6.76 4.93
N GLU A 76 -1.37 7.14 4.42
CA GLU A 76 -1.14 8.43 3.78
C GLU A 76 -1.34 8.30 2.27
N ILE A 77 -1.80 9.37 1.61
CA ILE A 77 -1.90 9.43 0.15
C ILE A 77 -0.97 10.52 -0.36
N VAL A 78 -0.14 10.15 -1.34
CA VAL A 78 0.62 11.08 -2.15
C VAL A 78 0.09 10.98 -3.58
N GLU A 79 -0.60 12.02 -4.02
CA GLU A 79 -1.17 12.09 -5.37
C GLU A 79 -0.29 12.92 -6.33
N TYR A 80 -0.39 12.60 -7.62
CA TYR A 80 0.27 13.33 -8.72
C TYR A 80 -0.64 13.45 -9.95
#